data_AF-A0A3S5YNB3-F1
#
_entry.id   AF-A0A3S5YNB3-F1
#
_cell.length_a   1.000
_cell.length_b   1.000
_cell.length_c   1.000
_cell.angle_alpha   90.00
_cell.angle_beta   90.00
_cell.angle_gamma   90.00
#
_symmetry.space_group_name_H-M   'P 1'
#
loop_
_entity.id
_entity.type
_entity.pdbx_description
1 polymer ?
#
loop_
_entity_poly.entity_id
_entity_poly.type
_entity_poly.pdbx_seq_one_letter_code
_entity_poly.pdbx_strand_id
1 'polypeptide(L)' 'MLLPSGETVLAQERFFIVYINDEEISTEAWSDHERLVINDYHWWTPDELEKTTDVIFPEHISAILSESEKTRR' A
#
# COMPACT_ATOMS: atom_id res chain seq x y z
N MET A 1 4.31 1.87 -17.48
CA MET A 1 5.38 1.30 -16.63
C MET A 1 6.43 0.65 -17.53
N LEU A 2 7.72 0.88 -17.27
CA LEU A 2 8.81 0.18 -17.96
C LEU A 2 9.18 -1.06 -17.12
N LEU A 3 8.99 -2.25 -17.69
CA LEU A 3 9.37 -3.49 -17.02
C LEU A 3 10.90 -3.66 -17.02
N PRO A 4 11.47 -4.46 -16.11
CA PRO A 4 12.90 -4.81 -16.13
C PRO A 4 13.37 -5.43 -17.45
N SER A 5 12.45 -6.02 -18.23
CA SER A 5 12.70 -6.53 -19.58
C SER A 5 12.91 -5.45 -20.65
N GLY A 6 12.61 -4.18 -20.35
CA GLY A 6 12.65 -3.06 -21.29
C GLY A 6 11.33 -2.80 -22.03
N GLU A 7 10.30 -3.60 -21.79
CA GLU A 7 8.97 -3.41 -22.38
C GLU A 7 8.20 -2.29 -21.65
N THR A 8 7.56 -1.40 -22.40
CA THR A 8 6.62 -0.43 -21.82
C THR A 8 5.21 -1.01 -21.85
N VAL A 9 4.62 -1.18 -20.66
CA VAL A 9 3.26 -1.68 -20.48
C VAL A 9 2.34 -0.61 -19.90
N LEU A 10 1.06 -0.67 -20.27
CA LEU A 10 0.02 0.05 -19.55
C LEU A 10 -0.29 -0.71 -18.26
N ALA A 11 -0.06 -0.07 -17.12
CA ALA A 11 -0.46 -0.59 -15.82
C ALA A 11 -1.70 0.18 -15.35
N GLN A 12 -2.76 -0.54 -15.01
CA GLN A 12 -3.93 0.03 -14.37
C GLN A 12 -4.01 -0.52 -12.95
N GLU A 13 -3.86 0.35 -11.96
CA GLU A 13 -3.92 0.00 -10.55
C GLU A 13 -5.27 0.41 -9.97
N ARG A 14 -5.79 -0.40 -9.04
CA ARG A 14 -7.03 -0.14 -8.32
C ARG A 14 -6.81 -0.43 -6.85
N PHE A 15 -7.08 0.55 -6.01
CA PHE A 15 -6.94 0.45 -4.58
C PHE A 15 -8.30 0.30 -3.92
N PHE A 16 -8.36 -0.50 -2.85
CA PHE A 16 -9.57 -0.78 -2.10
C PHE A 16 -9.32 -0.52 -0.62
N ILE A 17 -10.32 0.00 0.07
CA ILE A 17 -10.27 0.21 1.51
C ILE A 17 -10.99 -0.96 2.18
N VAL A 18 -10.29 -1.59 3.13
CA VAL A 18 -10.82 -2.67 3.95
C VAL A 18 -10.81 -2.20 5.41
N TYR A 19 -11.94 -2.37 6.08
CA TYR A 19 -12.06 -2.07 7.51
C TYR A 19 -11.90 -3.37 8.29
N ILE A 20 -11.00 -3.36 9.28
CA ILE A 20 -10.71 -4.48 10.16
C ILE A 20 -10.95 -4.07 11.62
N ASN A 21 -11.21 -5.04 12.49
CA ASN A 21 -11.41 -4.79 13.92
C ASN A 21 -10.18 -5.15 14.76
N ASP A 22 -9.25 -5.90 14.18
CA ASP A 22 -8.04 -6.39 14.84
C ASP A 22 -6.82 -5.96 14.03
N GLU A 23 -5.77 -5.52 14.72
CA GLU A 23 -4.52 -5.02 14.16
C GLU A 23 -3.41 -6.09 14.16
N GLU A 24 -3.69 -7.30 14.68
CA GLU A 24 -2.73 -8.40 14.67
C GLU A 24 -2.41 -8.85 13.22
N ILE A 25 -1.11 -8.85 12.90
CA ILE A 25 -0.60 -9.29 11.60
C ILE A 25 0.01 -10.68 11.77
N SER A 26 -0.56 -11.67 11.09
CA SER A 26 0.00 -13.03 11.01
C SER A 26 0.78 -13.23 9.72
N THR A 27 2.03 -13.67 9.85
CA THR A 27 2.93 -14.01 8.73
C THR A 27 3.08 -15.51 8.52
N GLU A 28 2.32 -16.32 9.28
CA GLU A 28 2.45 -17.79 9.29
C GLU A 28 2.17 -18.40 7.92
N ALA A 29 1.20 -17.84 7.19
CA ALA A 29 0.78 -18.33 5.89
C ALA A 29 1.52 -17.69 4.69
N TRP A 30 2.56 -16.87 4.92
CA TRP A 30 3.33 -16.30 3.82
C TRP A 30 4.04 -17.38 3.02
N SER A 31 3.89 -17.29 1.70
CA SER A 31 4.69 -18.03 0.74
C SER A 31 6.18 -17.70 0.87
N ASP A 32 7.04 -18.57 0.35
CA ASP A 32 8.49 -18.34 0.36
C ASP A 32 8.87 -17.01 -0.33
N HIS A 33 8.13 -16.62 -1.38
CA HIS A 33 8.39 -15.36 -2.08
C HIS A 33 8.02 -14.15 -1.25
N GLU A 34 6.86 -14.17 -0.57
CA GLU A 34 6.43 -13.06 0.30
C GLU A 34 7.41 -12.83 1.44
N ARG A 35 7.92 -13.92 2.06
CA ARG A 35 8.96 -13.84 3.11
C ARG A 35 10.28 -13.25 2.62
N LEU A 36 10.57 -13.34 1.32
CA LEU A 36 11.80 -12.78 0.73
C LEU A 36 11.69 -11.29 0.42
N VAL A 37 10.49 -10.81 0.07
CA VAL A 37 10.28 -9.43 -0.40
C VAL A 37 9.65 -8.53 0.67
N ILE A 38 8.91 -9.09 1.63
CA ILE A 38 8.29 -8.37 2.74
C ILE A 38 9.15 -8.57 3.98
N ASN A 39 9.81 -7.49 4.41
CA ASN A 39 10.70 -7.52 5.58
C ASN A 39 10.00 -7.11 6.87
N ASP A 40 9.12 -6.11 6.80
CA ASP A 40 8.49 -5.52 7.98
C ASP A 40 7.11 -4.93 7.62
N TYR A 41 6.31 -4.64 8.64
CA TYR A 41 5.00 -4.02 8.51
C TYR A 41 4.80 -2.95 9.60
N HIS A 42 4.07 -1.90 9.25
CA HIS A 42 3.75 -0.82 10.17
C HIS A 42 2.34 -0.30 9.92
N TRP A 43 1.58 -0.12 11.00
CA TRP A 43 0.28 0.55 10.97
C TRP A 43 0.51 2.05 11.03
N TRP A 44 0.27 2.73 9.92
CA TRP A 44 0.43 4.18 9.84
C TRP A 44 -0.89 4.90 10.12
N THR A 45 -0.80 5.98 10.89
CA THR A 45 -1.86 7.00 10.88
C THR A 45 -1.71 7.93 9.66
N PRO A 46 -2.79 8.63 9.25
CA PRO A 46 -2.72 9.57 8.13
C PRO A 46 -1.68 10.69 8.33
N ASP A 47 -1.52 11.19 9.57
CA ASP A 47 -0.55 12.24 9.90
C ASP A 47 0.90 11.74 9.82
N GLU A 48 1.16 10.48 10.19
CA GLU A 48 2.48 9.87 10.04
C GLU A 48 2.84 9.65 8.56
N LEU A 49 1.87 9.23 7.73
CA LEU A 49 2.08 9.10 6.29
C LEU A 49 2.44 10.42 5.60
N GLU A 50 1.93 11.55 6.09
CA GLU A 50 2.27 12.87 5.54
C GLU A 50 3.64 13.37 6.00
N LYS A 51 4.11 12.92 7.16
CA LYS A 51 5.38 13.38 7.77
C LYS A 51 6.55 12.44 7.54
N THR A 52 6.29 11.22 7.09
CA THR A 52 7.34 10.23 6.88
C THR A 52 8.31 10.67 5.80
N THR A 53 9.58 10.31 5.98
CA THR A 53 10.61 10.43 4.96
C THR A 53 10.81 9.14 4.17
N ASP A 54 10.07 8.09 4.52
CA ASP A 54 10.14 6.81 3.85
C ASP A 54 9.48 6.88 2.46
N VAL A 55 9.97 6.04 1.55
CA VAL A 55 9.41 5.96 0.20
C VAL A 55 8.15 5.10 0.25
N ILE A 56 6.99 5.76 0.18
CA ILE A 56 5.68 5.11 0.19
C ILE A 56 5.11 5.05 -1.23
N PHE A 57 4.62 3.86 -1.60
CA PHE A 57 3.83 3.64 -2.81
C PHE A 57 2.43 3.12 -2.44
N PRO A 58 1.37 3.50 -3.20
CA PRO A 58 1.38 4.50 -4.27
C PRO A 58 1.72 5.90 -3.74
N GLU A 59 2.30 6.73 -4.61
CA GLU A 59 2.57 8.13 -4.26
C GLU A 59 1.27 8.84 -3.87
N HIS A 60 1.35 9.75 -2.90
CA HIS A 60 0.21 10.52 -2.40
C HIS A 60 -0.93 9.66 -1.81
N ILE A 61 -0.61 8.55 -1.15
CA ILE A 61 -1.60 7.66 -0.53
C ILE A 61 -2.60 8.39 0.39
N SER A 62 -2.16 9.41 1.14
CA SER A 62 -3.04 10.23 2.00
C SER A 62 -4.11 10.99 1.19
N ALA A 63 -3.77 11.46 -0.02
CA ALA A 63 -4.72 12.10 -0.91
C ALA A 63 -5.76 11.10 -1.43
N ILE A 64 -5.32 9.90 -1.86
CA ILE A 64 -6.19 8.81 -2.32
C ILE A 64 -7.20 8.43 -1.23
N LEU A 65 -6.73 8.29 0.01
CA LEU A 65 -7.58 8.03 1.17
C LEU A 65 -8.62 9.14 1.33
N SER A 66 -8.21 10.41 1.33
CA SER A 66 -9.13 11.54 1.50
C SER A 66 -10.20 11.65 0.40
N GLU A 67 -9.88 11.31 -0.86
CA GLU A 67 -10.83 11.35 -1.98
C GLU A 67 -11.85 10.21 -1.91
N SER A 68 -11.41 9.03 -1.49
CA SER A 68 -12.29 7.88 -1.30
C SER A 68 -13.36 8.14 -0.23
N GLU A 69 -13.01 8.85 0.84
CA GLU A 69 -13.93 9.21 1.91
C GLU A 69 -14.96 10.26 1.45
N LYS A 70 -14.55 11.20 0.59
CA LYS A 70 -15.45 12.21 0.00
C LYS A 70 -16.47 11.59 -0.95
N THR A 71 -16.05 10.60 -1.75
CA THR A 71 -16.92 9.89 -2.70
C THR A 71 -18.02 9.09 -2.01
N ARG A 72 -17.88 8.81 -0.70
CA ARG A 72 -18.87 8.09 0.11
C ARG A 72 -19.96 9.00 0.72
N ARG A 73 -19.83 10.33 0.65
CA ARG A 73 -20.83 11.31 1.13
C ARG A 73 -21.74 11.79 0.02
#